data_AF-M0ZQ36-F1
#
_entry.id   AF-M0ZQ36-F1
#
_cell.length_a   1.000
_cell.length_b   1.000
_cell.length_c   1.000
_cell.angle_alpha   90.00
_cell.angle_beta   90.00
_cell.angle_gamma   90.00
#
_symmetry.space_group_name_H-M   'P 1'
#
loop_
_entity.id
_entity.type
_entity.pdbx_description
1 polymer ?
#
loop_
_entity_poly.entity_id
_entity_poly.type
_entity_poly.pdbx_seq_one_letter_code
_entity_poly.pdbx_strand_id
1 'polypeptide(L)'
;MEQVKLLGFWYSPFSHIVEWALKIKGVNYEYIEEDRNNKSSLLLESNPIHKKIPVLIHNGKPICESLVIVEYIDETFEGPSILPKDPYDRALAPFWAKFLDDKVAVVVNAFLRKAEEHEKAKEEICEMLKILDNDLKDRKLFLANKFGYADMAAVMTQKADVSGGKWTRAITSGFGV
;
A
#
# COMPACT_ATOMS: atom_id res chain seq x y z
N MET A 1 22.51 15.17 4.31
CA MET A 1 21.25 14.59 4.80
C MET A 1 20.75 13.64 3.71
N GLU A 2 20.38 12.42 4.06
CA GLU A 2 19.74 11.51 3.10
C GLU A 2 18.43 12.12 2.62
N GLN A 3 18.22 12.16 1.31
CA GLN A 3 17.00 12.69 0.71
C GLN A 3 16.13 11.53 0.26
N VAL A 4 15.00 11.35 0.95
CA VAL A 4 14.00 10.34 0.62
C VAL A 4 12.73 11.04 0.14
N LYS A 5 12.26 10.68 -1.05
CA LYS A 5 10.98 11.15 -1.59
C LYS A 5 10.11 9.97 -1.95
N LEU A 6 8.81 10.08 -1.73
CA LEU A 6 7.82 9.10 -2.14
C LEU A 6 6.83 9.75 -3.09
N LEU A 7 6.86 9.36 -4.35
CA LEU A 7 5.82 9.66 -5.33
C LEU A 7 4.67 8.69 -5.09
N GLY A 8 3.51 9.20 -4.70
CA GLY A 8 2.37 8.39 -4.29
C GLY A 8 1.03 9.00 -4.68
N PHE A 9 -0.03 8.22 -4.48
CA PHE A 9 -1.39 8.71 -4.58
C PHE A 9 -2.14 8.39 -3.30
N TRP A 10 -2.82 9.37 -2.70
CA TRP A 10 -3.40 9.26 -1.35
C TRP A 10 -4.42 8.13 -1.19
N TYR A 11 -5.00 7.63 -2.27
CA TYR A 11 -5.97 6.53 -2.27
C TYR A 11 -5.34 5.20 -2.75
N SER A 12 -4.04 5.17 -3.05
CA SER A 12 -3.37 3.98 -3.53
C SER A 12 -2.94 3.09 -2.37
N PRO A 13 -3.46 1.85 -2.25
CA PRO A 13 -3.01 0.92 -1.21
C PRO A 13 -1.50 0.65 -1.34
N PHE A 14 -0.99 0.60 -2.57
CA PHE A 14 0.44 0.43 -2.85
C PHE A 14 1.30 1.57 -2.30
N SER A 15 0.81 2.81 -2.36
CA SER A 15 1.53 3.96 -1.78
C SER A 15 1.53 3.91 -0.25
N HIS A 16 0.42 3.49 0.35
CA HIS A 16 0.31 3.37 1.81
C HIS A 16 1.25 2.31 2.39
N ILE A 17 1.40 1.16 1.72
CA ILE A 17 2.34 0.12 2.18
C ILE A 17 3.77 0.68 2.27
N VAL A 18 4.20 1.49 1.29
CA VAL A 18 5.52 2.13 1.31
C VAL A 18 5.61 3.21 2.40
N GLU A 19 4.59 4.06 2.54
CA GLU A 19 4.56 5.05 3.62
C GLU A 19 4.69 4.40 5.00
N TRP A 20 4.04 3.26 5.21
CA TRP A 20 4.12 2.52 6.47
C TRP A 20 5.49 1.92 6.70
N ALA A 21 6.12 1.34 5.68
CA ALA A 21 7.50 0.85 5.78
C ALA A 21 8.45 1.98 6.23
N LEU A 22 8.33 3.17 5.63
CA LEU A 22 9.10 4.35 6.01
C LEU A 22 8.82 4.78 7.47
N LYS A 23 7.55 4.80 7.88
CA LYS A 23 7.14 5.15 9.25
C LYS A 23 7.64 4.14 10.30
N ILE A 24 7.58 2.84 10.01
CA ILE A 24 8.09 1.78 10.90
C ILE A 24 9.59 1.94 11.13
N LYS A 25 10.33 2.31 10.08
CA LYS A 25 11.78 2.58 10.15
C LYS A 25 12.11 3.97 10.72
N GLY A 26 11.12 4.81 10.98
CA GLY A 26 11.34 6.18 11.44
C GLY A 26 12.04 7.07 10.41
N VAL A 27 11.91 6.76 9.12
CA VAL A 27 12.55 7.50 8.04
C VAL A 27 11.75 8.75 7.72
N ASN A 28 12.41 9.92 7.72
CA ASN A 28 11.81 11.16 7.23
C ASN A 28 11.80 11.17 5.69
N TYR A 29 10.66 11.52 5.09
CA TYR A 29 10.51 11.55 3.65
C TYR A 29 9.61 12.71 3.19
N GLU A 30 9.86 13.19 1.97
CA GLU A 30 8.96 14.09 1.26
C GLU A 30 7.92 13.28 0.49
N TYR A 31 6.64 13.45 0.81
CA TYR A 31 5.55 12.83 0.04
C TYR A 31 5.11 13.76 -1.10
N ILE A 32 5.20 13.27 -2.34
CA ILE A 32 4.79 13.99 -3.54
C ILE A 32 3.53 13.32 -4.08
N GLU A 33 2.41 14.06 -4.04
CA GLU A 33 1.13 13.61 -4.57
C GLU A 33 1.15 13.62 -6.11
N GLU A 34 0.88 12.47 -6.72
CA GLU A 34 0.79 12.31 -8.17
C GLU A 34 -0.65 12.34 -8.65
N ASP A 35 -0.87 13.01 -9.78
CA ASP A 35 -2.14 12.97 -10.51
C ASP A 35 -2.15 11.77 -11.47
N ARG A 36 -3.16 10.91 -11.34
CA ARG A 36 -3.32 9.71 -12.18
C ARG A 36 -3.63 10.05 -13.64
N ASN A 37 -4.27 11.18 -13.90
CA ASN A 37 -4.66 11.64 -15.23
C ASN A 37 -3.58 12.50 -15.86
N ASN A 38 -2.81 13.23 -15.05
CA ASN A 38 -1.74 14.11 -15.51
C ASN A 38 -0.41 13.80 -14.79
N LYS A 39 0.26 12.74 -15.24
CA LYS A 39 1.50 12.23 -14.63
C LYS A 39 2.62 13.27 -14.72
N SER A 40 3.33 13.50 -13.61
CA SER A 40 4.43 14.46 -13.57
C SER A 40 5.63 14.00 -14.42
N SER A 41 6.44 14.94 -14.91
CA SER A 41 7.72 14.61 -15.56
C SER A 41 8.63 13.79 -14.63
N LEU A 42 8.62 14.11 -13.33
CA LEU A 42 9.39 13.39 -12.33
C LEU A 42 8.99 11.90 -12.27
N LEU A 43 7.69 11.58 -12.30
CA LEU A 43 7.22 10.19 -12.35
C LEU A 43 7.62 9.50 -13.67
N LEU A 44 7.48 10.19 -14.80
CA LEU A 44 7.81 9.63 -16.11
C LEU A 44 9.30 9.35 -16.27
N GLU A 45 10.16 10.21 -15.71
CA GLU A 45 11.61 10.04 -15.69
C GLU A 45 12.05 8.96 -14.68
N SER A 46 11.39 8.89 -13.53
CA SER A 46 11.76 7.95 -12.45
C SER A 46 11.28 6.52 -12.72
N ASN A 47 10.15 6.35 -13.42
CA ASN A 47 9.61 5.04 -13.82
C ASN A 47 9.23 5.05 -15.31
N PRO A 48 10.21 5.07 -16.23
CA PRO A 48 9.94 5.19 -17.67
C PRO A 48 9.24 3.95 -18.27
N ILE A 49 9.39 2.79 -17.62
CA ILE A 49 8.83 1.51 -18.07
C ILE A 49 7.33 1.45 -17.78
N HIS A 50 6.95 1.52 -16.50
CA HIS A 50 5.55 1.33 -16.10
C HIS A 50 4.80 2.64 -15.92
N LYS A 51 5.50 3.75 -15.63
CA LYS A 51 4.90 5.08 -15.39
C LYS A 51 3.84 5.01 -14.29
N LYS A 52 4.10 4.23 -13.25
CA LYS A 52 3.17 3.95 -12.14
C LYS A 52 3.80 4.34 -10.81
N ILE A 53 2.93 4.71 -9.88
CA ILE A 53 3.22 4.88 -8.45
C ILE A 53 2.98 3.57 -7.68
N PRO A 54 3.59 3.38 -6.49
CA PRO A 54 4.57 4.26 -5.86
C PRO A 54 5.95 4.22 -6.54
N VAL A 55 6.71 5.31 -6.38
CA VAL A 55 8.14 5.36 -6.67
C VAL A 55 8.85 6.00 -5.49
N LEU A 56 9.82 5.30 -4.91
CA LEU A 56 10.70 5.83 -3.88
C LEU A 56 11.95 6.40 -4.56
N ILE A 57 12.30 7.65 -4.27
CA ILE A 57 13.57 8.24 -4.71
C ILE A 57 14.45 8.40 -3.49
N HIS A 58 15.53 7.62 -3.42
CA HIS A 58 16.51 7.71 -2.35
C HIS A 58 17.82 8.27 -2.91
N ASN A 59 18.23 9.46 -2.47
CA ASN A 59 19.44 10.15 -2.93
C ASN A 59 19.50 10.27 -4.47
N GLY A 60 18.38 10.63 -5.08
CA GLY A 60 18.24 10.80 -6.53
C GLY A 60 18.10 9.49 -7.32
N LYS A 61 18.12 8.32 -6.66
CA LYS A 61 17.96 7.01 -7.32
C LYS A 61 16.53 6.51 -7.16
N PRO A 62 15.78 6.29 -8.25
CA PRO A 62 14.42 5.78 -8.18
C PRO A 62 14.38 4.26 -7.96
N ILE A 63 13.46 3.82 -7.12
CA ILE A 63 13.07 2.42 -6.88
C ILE A 63 11.57 2.33 -7.15
N CYS A 64 11.18 1.38 -8.00
CA CYS A 64 9.79 1.13 -8.42
C CYS A 64 9.30 -0.20 -7.85
N GLU A 65 7.99 -0.44 -7.97
CA GLU A 65 7.27 -1.62 -7.43
C GLU A 65 7.20 -1.63 -5.90
N SER A 66 5.97 -1.56 -5.35
CA SER A 66 5.75 -1.35 -3.92
C SER A 66 6.47 -2.38 -3.02
N LEU A 67 6.48 -3.65 -3.39
CA LEU A 67 7.14 -4.72 -2.62
C LEU A 67 8.66 -4.61 -2.67
N VAL A 68 9.22 -4.29 -3.85
CA VAL A 68 10.66 -4.07 -4.02
C VAL A 68 11.10 -2.86 -3.20
N ILE A 69 10.28 -1.81 -3.17
CA ILE A 69 10.52 -0.64 -2.34
C ILE A 69 10.51 -1.00 -0.84
N VAL A 70 9.56 -1.82 -0.38
CA VAL A 70 9.50 -2.25 1.03
C VAL A 70 10.72 -3.08 1.42
N GLU A 71 11.14 -4.03 0.58
CA GLU A 71 12.34 -4.83 0.79
C GLU A 71 13.58 -3.92 0.86
N TYR A 72 13.70 -2.99 -0.09
CA TYR A 72 14.77 -1.99 -0.07
C TYR A 72 14.79 -1.16 1.21
N ILE A 73 13.63 -0.70 1.69
CA ILE A 73 13.51 0.05 2.95
C ILE A 73 13.94 -0.83 4.14
N ASP A 74 13.56 -2.12 4.14
CA ASP A 74 13.89 -3.02 5.24
C ASP A 74 15.39 -3.27 5.38
N GLU A 75 16.08 -3.40 4.24
CA GLU A 75 17.52 -3.65 4.17
C GLU A 75 18.37 -2.38 4.32
N THR A 76 17.86 -1.23 3.92
CA THR A 76 18.64 0.02 3.87
C THR A 76 18.59 0.80 5.18
N PHE A 77 17.43 0.87 5.83
CA PHE A 77 17.23 1.71 7.00
C PHE A 77 17.24 0.91 8.30
N GLU A 78 17.88 1.47 9.32
CA GLU A 78 17.88 0.93 10.67
C GLU A 78 16.47 0.91 11.27
N GLY A 79 16.26 0.05 12.26
CA GLY A 79 14.99 -0.08 12.97
C GLY A 79 14.41 -1.49 12.92
N PRO A 80 13.13 -1.65 13.29
CA PRO A 80 12.47 -2.94 13.29
C PRO A 80 12.51 -3.61 11.91
N SER A 81 12.70 -4.93 11.89
CA SER A 81 12.59 -5.72 10.67
C SER A 81 11.14 -5.73 10.19
N ILE A 82 10.92 -5.39 8.93
CA ILE A 82 9.62 -5.44 8.25
C ILE A 82 9.39 -6.81 7.63
N LEU A 83 10.44 -7.48 7.16
CA LEU A 83 10.34 -8.81 6.57
C LEU A 83 10.77 -9.90 7.56
N PRO A 84 10.22 -11.12 7.44
CA PRO A 84 10.70 -12.27 8.20
C PRO A 84 12.18 -12.51 7.99
N LYS A 85 12.86 -12.98 9.05
CA LYS A 85 14.26 -13.45 8.98
C LYS A 85 14.35 -14.87 8.44
N ASP A 86 13.33 -15.68 8.69
CA ASP A 86 13.28 -17.05 8.18
C ASP A 86 13.12 -17.03 6.65
N PRO A 87 13.96 -17.76 5.89
CA PRO A 87 13.91 -17.77 4.43
C PRO A 87 12.59 -18.30 3.86
N TYR A 88 11.97 -19.28 4.52
CA TYR A 88 10.70 -19.85 4.05
C TYR A 88 9.58 -18.84 4.21
N ASP A 89 9.46 -18.22 5.39
CA ASP A 89 8.46 -17.18 5.63
C ASP A 89 8.66 -15.96 4.73
N ARG A 90 9.92 -15.58 4.47
CA ARG A 90 10.26 -14.50 3.53
C ARG A 90 9.83 -14.83 2.11
N ALA A 91 10.06 -16.06 1.65
CA ALA A 91 9.67 -16.52 0.31
C ALA A 91 8.14 -16.56 0.09
N LEU A 92 7.35 -16.63 1.18
CA LEU A 92 5.89 -16.56 1.10
C LEU A 92 5.36 -15.13 0.94
N ALA A 93 6.13 -14.10 1.31
CA ALA A 93 5.65 -12.72 1.25
C ALA A 93 5.29 -12.28 -0.19
N PRO A 94 6.10 -12.56 -1.24
CA PRO A 94 5.71 -12.25 -2.62
C PRO A 94 4.46 -13.01 -3.10
N PHE A 95 4.26 -14.25 -2.64
CA PHE A 95 3.07 -15.05 -2.98
C PHE A 95 1.79 -14.37 -2.46
N TRP A 96 1.78 -14.02 -1.17
CA TRP A 96 0.62 -13.38 -0.55
C TRP A 96 0.37 -11.99 -1.10
N ALA A 97 1.43 -11.22 -1.38
CA ALA A 97 1.29 -9.92 -1.99
C ALA A 97 0.70 -10.01 -3.41
N LYS A 98 1.16 -10.95 -4.24
CA LYS A 98 0.57 -11.18 -5.56
C LYS A 98 -0.89 -11.63 -5.48
N PHE A 99 -1.19 -12.55 -4.56
CA PHE A 99 -2.57 -12.97 -4.31
C PHE A 99 -3.46 -11.77 -3.96
N LEU A 100 -2.95 -10.84 -3.17
CA LEU A 100 -3.69 -9.65 -2.77
C LEU A 100 -3.80 -8.61 -3.89
N ASP A 101 -2.76 -8.41 -4.71
CA ASP A 101 -2.78 -7.51 -5.88
C ASP A 101 -3.87 -7.90 -6.88
N ASP A 102 -3.94 -9.19 -7.22
CA ASP A 102 -4.96 -9.74 -8.12
C ASP A 102 -6.38 -9.49 -7.58
N LYS A 103 -6.52 -9.36 -6.26
CA LYS A 103 -7.80 -9.19 -5.58
C LYS A 103 -8.15 -7.73 -5.31
N VAL A 104 -7.18 -6.87 -5.02
CA VAL A 104 -7.35 -5.40 -4.97
C VAL A 104 -7.85 -4.89 -6.31
N ALA A 105 -7.42 -5.47 -7.42
CA ALA A 105 -7.97 -5.16 -8.74
C ALA A 105 -9.48 -5.46 -8.82
N VAL A 106 -9.96 -6.55 -8.21
CA VAL A 106 -11.40 -6.88 -8.12
C VAL A 106 -12.14 -5.85 -7.28
N VAL A 107 -11.59 -5.47 -6.12
CA VAL A 107 -12.17 -4.46 -5.23
C VAL A 107 -12.25 -3.09 -5.88
N VAL A 108 -11.15 -2.61 -6.49
CA VAL A 108 -11.12 -1.32 -7.18
C VAL A 108 -12.08 -1.32 -8.36
N ASN A 109 -12.12 -2.40 -9.15
CA ASN A 109 -13.07 -2.52 -10.26
C ASN A 109 -14.51 -2.53 -9.77
N ALA A 110 -14.79 -3.13 -8.61
CA ALA A 110 -16.09 -3.09 -7.97
C ALA A 110 -16.52 -1.69 -7.54
N PHE A 111 -15.63 -0.90 -6.96
CA PHE A 111 -15.93 0.48 -6.59
C PHE A 111 -16.10 1.42 -7.80
N LEU A 112 -15.57 1.04 -8.97
CA LEU A 112 -15.75 1.74 -10.24
C LEU A 112 -17.02 1.30 -11.00
N ARG A 113 -17.70 0.24 -10.55
CA ARG A 113 -18.95 -0.24 -11.15
C ARG A 113 -20.16 0.55 -10.64
N LYS A 114 -21.34 0.33 -11.26
CA LYS A 114 -22.59 1.00 -10.87
C LYS A 114 -23.07 0.49 -9.51
N ALA A 115 -23.80 1.35 -8.76
CA ALA A 115 -24.35 1.10 -7.42
C ALA A 115 -24.95 -0.32 -7.21
N GLU A 116 -25.65 -0.85 -8.21
CA GLU A 116 -26.30 -2.17 -8.19
C GLU A 116 -25.31 -3.36 -8.16
N GLU A 117 -24.06 -3.15 -8.58
CA GLU A 117 -23.00 -4.18 -8.63
C GLU A 117 -22.11 -4.16 -7.37
N HIS A 118 -22.29 -3.21 -6.45
CA HIS A 118 -21.50 -3.11 -5.22
C HIS A 118 -21.81 -4.23 -4.25
N GLU A 119 -23.04 -4.76 -4.22
CA GLU A 119 -23.44 -5.74 -3.21
C GLU A 119 -22.75 -7.09 -3.44
N LYS A 120 -22.69 -7.54 -4.71
CA LYS A 120 -21.92 -8.72 -5.11
C LYS A 120 -20.43 -8.56 -4.85
N ALA A 121 -19.89 -7.36 -5.08
CA ALA A 121 -18.50 -7.08 -4.78
C ALA A 121 -18.19 -7.08 -3.28
N LYS A 122 -19.10 -6.56 -2.45
CA LYS A 122 -18.96 -6.63 -0.99
C LYS A 122 -18.93 -8.08 -0.51
N GLU A 123 -19.76 -8.96 -1.08
CA GLU A 123 -19.74 -10.39 -0.76
C GLU A 123 -18.39 -11.03 -1.12
N GLU A 124 -17.87 -10.78 -2.34
CA GLU A 124 -16.56 -11.27 -2.78
C GLU A 124 -15.41 -10.74 -1.89
N ILE A 125 -15.48 -9.47 -1.46
CA ILE A 125 -14.53 -8.86 -0.51
C ILE A 125 -14.63 -9.54 0.86
N CYS A 126 -15.84 -9.78 1.37
CA CYS A 126 -16.06 -10.40 2.68
C CYS A 126 -15.58 -11.85 2.70
N GLU A 127 -15.83 -12.64 1.66
CA GLU A 127 -15.31 -14.01 1.56
C GLU A 127 -13.78 -14.03 1.50
N MET A 128 -13.19 -13.08 0.79
CA MET A 128 -11.75 -12.93 0.71
C MET A 128 -11.14 -12.55 2.07
N LEU A 129 -11.74 -11.60 2.80
CA LEU A 129 -11.30 -11.23 4.14
C LEU A 129 -11.39 -12.42 5.09
N LYS A 130 -12.36 -13.32 4.94
CA LYS A 130 -12.45 -14.57 5.72
C LYS A 130 -11.32 -15.56 5.40
N ILE A 131 -10.97 -15.73 4.12
CA ILE A 131 -9.83 -16.59 3.72
C ILE A 131 -8.53 -16.04 4.32
N LEU A 132 -8.33 -14.72 4.18
CA LEU A 132 -7.20 -14.03 4.78
C LEU A 132 -7.18 -14.20 6.30
N ASP A 133 -8.27 -13.91 7.00
CA ASP A 133 -8.33 -14.07 8.46
C ASP A 133 -8.04 -15.50 8.90
N ASN A 134 -8.53 -16.52 8.18
CA ASN A 134 -8.31 -17.92 8.57
C ASN A 134 -6.87 -18.37 8.33
N ASP A 135 -6.26 -18.02 7.20
CA ASP A 135 -4.88 -18.41 6.89
C ASP A 135 -3.84 -17.53 7.60
N LEU A 136 -4.18 -16.27 7.91
CA LEU A 136 -3.34 -15.33 8.65
C LEU A 136 -3.43 -15.49 10.17
N LYS A 137 -4.49 -16.09 10.73
CA LYS A 137 -4.59 -16.34 12.19
C LYS A 137 -3.49 -17.26 12.70
N ASP A 138 -3.13 -18.27 11.91
CA ASP A 138 -2.12 -19.26 12.29
C ASP A 138 -0.69 -18.88 11.85
N ARG A 139 -0.57 -17.89 10.96
CA ARG A 139 0.71 -17.42 10.44
C ARG A 139 0.98 -16.02 10.99
N LYS A 140 2.10 -15.83 11.70
CA LYS A 140 2.59 -14.50 12.07
C LYS A 140 3.06 -13.74 10.83
N LEU A 141 2.15 -13.43 9.92
CA LEU A 141 2.46 -12.72 8.69
C LEU A 141 2.65 -11.23 9.02
N PHE A 142 3.78 -10.72 8.55
CA PHE A 142 4.51 -9.60 9.15
C PHE A 142 3.84 -8.23 9.03
N LEU A 143 2.87 -8.09 8.12
CA LEU A 143 1.98 -6.92 8.04
C LEU A 143 0.64 -7.17 8.77
N ALA A 144 0.18 -8.43 8.87
CA ALA A 144 -1.09 -8.79 9.49
C ALA A 144 -1.14 -8.56 11.01
N ASN A 145 -0.01 -8.75 11.71
CA ASN A 145 -0.01 -8.75 13.18
C ASN A 145 0.23 -7.38 13.84
N LYS A 146 0.51 -6.32 13.08
CA LYS A 146 0.53 -4.95 13.63
C LYS A 146 -0.46 -3.99 12.95
N PHE A 147 -0.79 -4.16 11.67
CA PHE A 147 -1.92 -3.51 10.97
C PHE A 147 -2.25 -4.29 9.69
N GLY A 148 -3.26 -5.14 9.74
CA GLY A 148 -3.55 -6.10 8.67
C GLY A 148 -4.15 -5.51 7.40
N TYR A 149 -4.29 -6.35 6.38
CA TYR A 149 -4.99 -5.98 5.14
C TYR A 149 -6.45 -5.58 5.40
N ALA A 150 -7.03 -6.06 6.50
CA ALA A 150 -8.31 -5.58 7.03
C ALA A 150 -8.27 -4.09 7.39
N ASP A 151 -7.16 -3.57 7.90
CA ASP A 151 -6.97 -2.14 8.17
C ASP A 151 -6.80 -1.34 6.86
N MET A 152 -6.12 -1.90 5.84
CA MET A 152 -6.08 -1.29 4.49
C MET A 152 -7.46 -1.23 3.83
N ALA A 153 -8.22 -2.33 3.88
CA ALA A 153 -9.60 -2.38 3.41
C ALA A 153 -10.52 -1.45 4.22
N ALA A 154 -10.33 -1.38 5.54
CA ALA A 154 -11.05 -0.45 6.42
C ALA A 154 -10.71 1.02 6.10
N VAL A 155 -9.46 1.36 5.82
CA VAL A 155 -9.06 2.73 5.41
C VAL A 155 -9.66 3.10 4.05
N MET A 156 -9.68 2.16 3.09
CA MET A 156 -10.33 2.37 1.79
C MET A 156 -11.85 2.52 1.90
N THR A 157 -12.50 1.85 2.87
CA THR A 157 -13.96 1.88 3.06
C THR A 157 -14.45 3.01 3.98
N GLN A 158 -13.70 3.37 5.03
CA GLN A 158 -14.06 4.47 5.96
C GLN A 158 -13.98 5.85 5.30
N LYS A 159 -13.15 6.03 4.26
CA LYS A 159 -13.05 7.29 3.51
C LYS A 159 -13.99 7.36 2.29
N ALA A 160 -14.77 6.30 2.05
CA ALA A 160 -15.79 6.26 0.99
C ALA A 160 -17.16 6.83 1.43
N ASP A 161 -17.35 7.14 2.72
CA ASP A 161 -18.51 7.93 3.17
C ASP A 161 -18.20 9.42 3.05
N VAL A 162 -18.36 9.94 1.83
CA VAL A 162 -18.44 11.37 1.58
C VAL A 162 -19.83 11.65 1.03
N SER A 163 -20.77 11.90 1.94
CA SER A 163 -21.95 12.68 1.60
C SER A 163 -21.49 14.01 0.97
N GLY A 164 -21.53 14.10 -0.36
CA GLY A 164 -21.25 15.34 -1.10
C GLY A 164 -20.15 15.30 -2.16
N GLY A 165 -19.58 14.15 -2.53
CA GLY A 165 -18.79 14.03 -3.77
C GLY A 165 -17.51 14.87 -3.84
N LYS A 166 -16.96 15.29 -2.70
CA LYS A 166 -15.66 15.99 -2.60
C LYS A 166 -14.64 15.16 -1.82
N TRP A 167 -13.70 14.58 -2.54
CA TRP A 167 -12.57 13.83 -1.99
C TRP A 167 -11.64 14.79 -1.23
N THR A 168 -11.54 14.65 0.10
CA THR A 168 -10.63 15.46 0.92
C THR A 168 -9.74 14.57 1.78
N ARG A 169 -8.46 14.96 1.90
CA ARG A 169 -7.45 14.29 2.71
C ARG A 169 -7.76 14.51 4.20
N ALA A 170 -8.46 13.57 4.83
CA ALA A 170 -8.47 13.50 6.29
C ALA A 170 -7.08 13.06 6.76
N ILE A 171 -6.33 14.02 7.31
CA ILE A 171 -5.05 13.82 7.99
C ILE A 171 -5.33 12.87 9.16
N THR A 172 -4.81 11.65 9.12
CA THR A 172 -4.82 10.74 10.27
C THR A 172 -3.79 11.23 11.29
N SER A 173 -4.11 12.32 11.97
CA SER A 173 -3.56 12.66 13.28
C SER A 173 -4.17 11.71 14.31
N GLY A 174 -3.67 10.47 14.36
CA GLY A 174 -4.32 9.45 15.19
C GLY A 174 -3.60 8.11 15.25
N PHE A 175 -2.27 8.07 15.18
CA PHE A 175 -1.51 6.94 15.69
C PHE A 175 -0.25 7.49 16.36
N GLY A 176 -0.36 7.72 17.67
CA GLY A 176 0.76 8.04 18.52
C GLY A 176 1.59 6.78 18.78
N VAL A 177 2.90 6.94 18.57
CA VAL A 177 4.07 6.17 19.07
C VAL A 177 3.86 4.70 19.42
#